data_AF-A0A1E4FA52-F1
#
_entry.id   AF-A0A1E4FA52-F1
#
_cell.length_a   1.000
_cell.length_b   1.000
_cell.length_c   1.000
_cell.angle_alpha   90.00
_cell.angle_beta   90.00
_cell.angle_gamma   90.00
#
_symmetry.space_group_name_H-M   'P 1'
#
loop_
_entity.id
_entity.type
_entity.pdbx_description
1 polymer ?
#
loop_
_entity_poly.entity_id
_entity_poly.type
_entity_poly.pdbx_seq_one_letter_code
_entity_poly.pdbx_strand_id
1 'polypeptide(L)' 'MTTEGHIAALERRHQELDRQIQNERQNRLADDLMVAALKRKKLEVKDELYKLQGETRQ' A
#
# COMPACT_ATOMS: atom_id res chain seq x y z
N MET A 1 10.37 -19.41 -5.54
CA MET A 1 9.61 -18.51 -4.65
C MET A 1 8.42 -18.00 -5.47
N THR A 2 7.21 -18.37 -5.07
CA THR A 2 5.98 -18.14 -5.85
C THR A 2 5.56 -16.67 -5.82
N THR A 3 5.02 -16.17 -6.93
CA THR A 3 4.42 -14.84 -7.07
C THR A 3 3.39 -14.53 -5.99
N GLU A 4 2.66 -15.56 -5.53
CA GLU A 4 1.72 -15.49 -4.40
C GLU A 4 2.36 -14.98 -3.10
N GLY A 5 3.61 -15.37 -2.79
CA GLY A 5 4.30 -14.90 -1.59
C GLY A 5 4.66 -13.41 -1.67
N HIS A 6 4.97 -12.91 -2.87
CA HIS A 6 5.25 -11.49 -3.10
C HIS A 6 3.97 -10.65 -2.99
N ILE A 7 2.87 -11.14 -3.56
CA ILE A 7 1.53 -10.52 -3.47
C ILE A 7 1.10 -10.43 -2.00
N ALA A 8 1.23 -11.51 -1.24
CA ALA A 8 0.87 -11.52 0.19
C ALA A 8 1.70 -10.52 1.03
N ALA A 9 2.99 -10.38 0.71
CA ALA A 9 3.86 -9.39 1.36
C ALA A 9 3.44 -7.95 1.02
N LEU A 10 3.11 -7.68 -0.25
CA LEU A 10 2.62 -6.37 -0.70
C LEU A 10 1.26 -6.04 -0.09
N GLU A 11 0.33 -7.00 -0.02
CA GLU A 11 -0.97 -6.79 0.61
C GLU A 11 -0.84 -6.44 2.10
N ARG A 12 0.04 -7.12 2.85
CA ARG A 12 0.31 -6.74 4.23
C ARG A 12 0.84 -5.32 4.34
N ARG A 13 1.77 -4.95 3.47
CA ARG A 13 2.35 -3.59 3.45
C ARG A 13 1.30 -2.54 3.09
N HIS A 14 0.38 -2.86 2.17
CA HIS A 14 -0.74 -2.02 1.81
C HIS A 14 -1.72 -1.84 2.99
N GLN A 15 -2.06 -2.91 3.72
CA GLN A 15 -2.89 -2.81 4.93
C GLN A 15 -2.24 -1.93 6.00
N GLU A 16 -0.94 -2.07 6.21
CA GLU A 16 -0.21 -1.28 7.20
C GLU A 16 -0.16 0.21 6.83
N LEU A 17 0.04 0.52 5.55
CA LEU A 17 -0.05 1.89 5.02
C LEU A 17 -1.48 2.45 5.17
N ASP A 18 -2.52 1.68 4.87
CA ASP A 18 -3.91 2.13 5.04
C ASP A 18 -4.22 2.45 6.50
N ARG A 19 -3.76 1.59 7.41
CA ARG A 19 -3.95 1.79 8.85
C ARG A 19 -3.24 3.05 9.35
N GLN A 20 -2.01 3.29 8.89
CA GLN A 20 -1.28 4.53 9.17
C GLN A 20 -2.01 5.75 8.63
N ILE A 21 -2.51 5.69 7.39
CA ILE A 21 -3.30 6.79 6.79
C ILE A 21 -4.57 7.06 7.60
N GLN A 22 -5.29 6.01 8.05
CA GLN A 22 -6.49 6.18 8.86
C GLN A 22 -6.20 6.77 10.24
N ASN A 23 -5.10 6.36 10.87
CA ASN A 23 -4.67 6.93 12.16
C ASN A 23 -4.28 8.40 12.00
N GLU A 24 -3.46 8.71 11.00
CA GLU A 24 -3.06 10.08 10.70
C GLU A 24 -4.28 10.93 10.39
N ARG A 25 -5.20 10.46 9.54
CA ARG A 25 -6.45 11.19 9.20
C ARG A 25 -7.38 11.43 10.37
N GLN A 26 -7.37 10.56 11.38
CA GLN A 26 -8.15 10.75 12.60
C GLN A 26 -7.49 11.72 13.58
N ASN A 27 -6.19 11.94 13.45
CA ASN A 27 -5.46 12.88 14.28
C ASN A 27 -5.83 14.32 13.88
N ARG A 28 -6.23 15.17 14.83
CA ARG A 28 -6.58 16.58 14.54
C ARG A 28 -5.39 17.40 14.03
N LEU A 29 -4.18 16.94 14.32
CA LEU A 29 -2.92 17.49 13.83
C LEU A 29 -2.35 16.62 12.70
N ALA A 30 -3.20 15.90 11.95
CA ALA A 30 -2.79 15.11 10.80
C ALA A 30 -1.85 15.94 9.93
N ASP A 31 -0.62 15.47 9.77
CA ASP A 31 0.33 16.15 8.91
C ASP A 31 -0.04 15.82 7.47
N ASP A 32 -0.65 16.78 6.77
CA ASP A 32 -1.20 16.56 5.42
C ASP A 32 -0.11 16.07 4.45
N LEU A 33 1.14 16.49 4.67
CA LEU A 33 2.33 15.99 3.97
C LEU A 33 2.58 14.50 4.22
N MET A 34 2.42 14.05 5.47
CA MET A 34 2.62 12.65 5.85
C MET A 34 1.50 11.77 5.30
N VAL A 35 0.24 12.24 5.37
CA VAL A 35 -0.91 11.57 4.73
C VAL A 35 -0.72 11.49 3.20
N ALA A 36 -0.22 12.54 2.56
CA ALA A 36 0.05 12.56 1.12
C ALA A 36 1.18 11.58 0.75
N ALA A 37 2.26 11.52 1.53
CA ALA A 37 3.36 10.58 1.34
C ALA A 37 2.89 9.13 1.51
N LEU A 38 2.09 8.83 2.53
CA LEU A 38 1.52 7.52 2.75
C LEU A 38 0.56 7.09 1.63
N LYS A 39 -0.29 8.01 1.14
CA LYS A 39 -1.17 7.75 -0.02
C LYS A 39 -0.38 7.45 -1.29
N ARG A 40 0.74 8.15 -1.53
CA ARG A 40 1.66 7.85 -2.64
C ARG A 40 2.22 6.44 -2.54
N LYS A 41 2.78 6.08 -1.39
CA LYS A 41 3.28 4.72 -1.14
C LYS A 41 2.19 3.67 -1.32
N LYS A 42 0.97 3.94 -0.87
CA LYS A 42 -0.18 3.05 -1.03
C LYS A 42 -0.53 2.85 -2.51
N LEU A 43 -0.48 3.91 -3.32
CA LEU A 43 -0.68 3.85 -4.76
C LEU A 43 0.42 3.04 -5.45
N GLU A 44 1.69 3.24 -5.09
CA GLU A 44 2.82 2.47 -5.64
C GLU A 44 2.69 0.98 -5.35
N VAL A 45 2.39 0.61 -4.09
CA VAL A 45 2.18 -0.80 -3.71
C VAL A 45 1.01 -1.42 -4.48
N LYS A 46 -0.05 -0.64 -4.73
CA LYS A 46 -1.21 -1.09 -5.51
C LYS A 46 -0.86 -1.29 -6.99
N ASP A 47 -0.04 -0.41 -7.56
CA ASP A 47 0.44 -0.51 -8.94
C ASP A 47 1.35 -1.73 -9.12
N GLU A 48 2.25 -1.95 -8.15
CA GLU A 48 3.15 -3.10 -8.11
C GLU A 48 2.37 -4.42 -7.96
N LEU A 49 1.33 -4.44 -7.11
CA LEU A 49 0.37 -5.55 -7.02
C LEU A 49 -0.35 -5.80 -8.36
N TYR A 50 -0.81 -4.75 -9.03
CA TYR A 50 -1.48 -4.87 -10.33
C TYR A 50 -0.55 -5.43 -11.40
N LYS A 51 0.71 -4.99 -11.43
CA LYS A 51 1.73 -5.53 -12.32
C LYS A 51 1.98 -7.00 -12.03
N LEU A 52 2.24 -7.36 -10.78
CA LEU A 52 2.48 -8.74 -10.36
C LEU A 52 1.29 -9.67 -10.66
N GLN A 53 0.06 -9.20 -10.43
CA GLN A 53 -1.15 -9.96 -10.78
C GLN A 53 -1.34 -10.07 -12.29
N GLY A 54 -1.02 -9.03 -13.06
CA GLY A 54 -1.03 -9.06 -14.52
C GLY A 54 0.00 -10.03 -15.09
N GLU A 55 1.21 -10.04 -14.52
CA GLU A 55 2.32 -10.91 -14.92
C GLU A 55 2.08 -12.38 -14.55
N THR A 56 1.43 -12.65 -13.42
CA THR A 56 1.07 -14.01 -12.98
C THR A 56 -0.03 -14.65 -13.84
N ARG A 57 -0.75 -13.86 -14.64
CA ARG A 57 -1.90 -14.32 -15.45
C ARG A 57 -1.54 -14.56 -16.94
N GLN A 58 -0.26 -14.49 -17.30
CA GLN A 58 0.26 -14.74 -18.65
C GLN A 58 0.75 -16.19 -18.79
#